data_AF-A0A0A0D1K9-F1
#
_entry.id   AF-A0A0A0D1K9-F1
#
_cell.length_a   1.000
_cell.length_b   1.000
_cell.length_c   1.000
_cell.angle_alpha   90.00
_cell.angle_beta   90.00
_cell.angle_gamma   90.00
#
_symmetry.space_group_name_H-M   'P 1'
#
loop_
_entity.id
_entity.type
_entity.pdbx_description
1 polymer ?
#
loop_
_entity_poly.entity_id
_entity_poly.type
_entity_poly.pdbx_seq_one_letter_code
_entity_poly.pdbx_strand_id
1 'polypeptide(L)' 'MAIRTALPEDRSILGALKLRASLAWGDHAEALRAMPEAREVPAEHLPAAIIAELDGAIAGFATVLPRDDGGA' A
#
# COMPACT_ATOMS: atom_id res chain seq x y z
N MET A 1 -6.22 18.29 2.92
CA MET A 1 -5.25 17.19 3.06
C MET A 1 -5.37 16.62 4.45
N ALA A 2 -5.50 15.29 4.58
CA ALA A 2 -5.57 14.60 5.86
C ALA A 2 -4.67 13.36 5.85
N ILE A 3 -4.14 13.00 7.02
CA ILE A 3 -3.40 11.76 7.24
C ILE A 3 -4.18 10.95 8.28
N ARG A 4 -4.46 9.67 7.99
CA ARG A 4 -5.20 8.79 8.90
C ARG A 4 -4.69 7.36 8.87
N THR A 5 -5.05 6.56 9.87
CA THR A 5 -4.84 5.12 9.86
C THR A 5 -5.72 4.45 8.80
N ALA A 6 -5.22 3.36 8.23
CA ALA A 6 -5.99 2.55 7.30
C ALA A 6 -7.10 1.77 8.02
N LEU A 7 -8.23 1.63 7.34
CA LEU A 7 -9.37 0.81 7.73
C LEU A 7 -9.39 -0.48 6.90
N PRO A 8 -10.04 -1.56 7.39
CA PRO A 8 -10.22 -2.80 6.64
C PRO A 8 -10.76 -2.61 5.22
N GLU A 9 -11.65 -1.64 5.03
CA GLU A 9 -12.25 -1.28 3.74
C GLU A 9 -11.25 -0.67 2.74
N ASP A 10 -10.17 -0.03 3.20
CA ASP A 10 -9.18 0.61 2.34
C ASP A 10 -8.31 -0.44 1.61
N ARG A 11 -8.25 -1.68 2.09
CA ARG A 11 -7.31 -2.73 1.63
C ARG A 11 -7.30 -2.90 0.11
N SER A 12 -8.48 -2.91 -0.52
CA SER A 12 -8.61 -3.06 -1.99
C SER A 12 -8.01 -1.86 -2.73
N ILE A 13 -8.27 -0.64 -2.24
CA ILE A 13 -7.77 0.59 -2.83
C ILE A 13 -6.24 0.68 -2.68
N LEU A 14 -5.72 0.34 -1.50
CA LEU A 14 -4.27 0.32 -1.24
C LEU A 14 -3.55 -0.70 -2.13
N GLY A 15 -4.14 -1.88 -2.31
CA GLY A 15 -3.62 -2.91 -3.21
C GLY A 15 -3.53 -2.45 -4.67
N ALA A 16 -4.59 -1.79 -5.16
CA ALA A 16 -4.58 -1.19 -6.49
C ALA A 16 -3.55 -0.05 -6.61
N LEU A 17 -3.39 0.78 -5.57
CA LEU A 17 -2.41 1.87 -5.55
C LEU A 17 -0.97 1.33 -5.53
N LYS A 18 -0.69 0.28 -4.73
CA LYS A 18 0.60 -0.42 -4.71
C LYS A 18 0.98 -0.91 -6.10
N LEU A 19 0.08 -1.63 -6.77
CA LEU A 19 0.34 -2.13 -8.12
C LEU A 19 0.59 -0.99 -9.11
N ARG A 20 -0.21 0.07 -9.09
CA ARG A 20 0.01 1.25 -9.96
C ARG A 20 1.38 1.89 -9.71
N ALA A 21 1.80 2.00 -8.46
CA ALA A 21 3.11 2.54 -8.11
C ALA A 21 4.24 1.65 -8.65
N SER A 22 4.14 0.33 -8.49
CA SER A 22 5.14 -0.61 -9.01
C SER A 22 5.22 -0.58 -10.55
N LEU A 23 4.09 -0.43 -11.24
CA LEU A 23 4.04 -0.37 -12.70
C LEU A 23 4.53 0.98 -13.27
N ALA A 24 4.51 2.06 -12.48
CA ALA A 24 4.92 3.38 -12.94
C ALA A 24 6.42 3.45 -13.30
N TRP A 25 7.24 2.55 -12.77
CA TRP A 25 8.66 2.46 -13.11
C TRP A 25 8.93 1.72 -14.44
N GLY A 26 7.92 1.10 -15.04
CA GLY A 26 7.98 0.50 -16.38
C GLY A 26 8.75 -0.82 -16.48
N ASP A 27 9.56 -1.16 -15.48
CA ASP A 27 10.33 -2.41 -15.46
C ASP A 27 9.49 -3.56 -14.88
N HIS A 28 9.65 -4.77 -15.42
CA HIS A 28 8.96 -5.99 -14.98
C HIS A 28 7.42 -5.92 -14.90
N ALA A 29 6.77 -5.05 -15.69
CA ALA A 29 5.32 -4.84 -15.66
C ALA A 29 4.49 -6.11 -15.88
N GLU A 30 4.95 -6.99 -16.77
CA GLU A 30 4.31 -8.30 -17.03
C GLU A 30 4.38 -9.22 -15.81
N ALA A 31 5.56 -9.33 -15.18
CA ALA A 31 5.76 -10.16 -13.99
C ALA A 31 4.93 -9.65 -12.80
N LEU A 32 4.89 -8.33 -12.58
CA LEU A 32 4.08 -7.71 -11.54
C LEU A 32 2.58 -7.90 -11.76
N ARG A 33 2.11 -7.99 -13.01
CA ARG A 33 0.70 -8.28 -13.31
C ARG A 33 0.35 -9.75 -13.11
N ALA A 34 1.32 -10.65 -13.29
CA ALA A 34 1.14 -12.08 -13.12
C ALA A 34 1.13 -12.53 -11.64
N MET A 35 1.60 -11.67 -10.72
CA MET A 35 1.68 -11.92 -9.28
C MET A 35 0.43 -11.36 -8.56
N PRO A 36 -0.51 -12.19 -8.08
CA PRO A 36 -1.66 -11.73 -7.31
C PRO A 36 -1.27 -10.86 -6.11
N GLU A 37 -0.18 -11.21 -5.44
CA GLU A 37 0.38 -10.51 -4.29
C GLU A 37 0.84 -9.09 -4.62
N ALA A 38 1.15 -8.78 -5.88
CA ALA A 38 1.52 -7.42 -6.29
C ALA A 38 0.34 -6.45 -6.22
N ARG A 39 -0.90 -6.97 -6.28
CA ARG A 39 -2.13 -6.19 -6.11
C ARG A 39 -2.67 -6.22 -4.68
N GLU A 40 -2.01 -6.90 -3.75
CA GLU A 40 -2.52 -7.04 -2.38
C GLU A 40 -1.67 -6.31 -1.36
N VAL A 41 -2.34 -5.69 -0.39
CA VAL A 41 -1.72 -5.35 0.90
C VAL A 41 -2.07 -6.48 1.87
N PRO A 42 -1.08 -7.15 2.49
CA PRO A 42 -1.35 -8.16 3.52
C PRO A 42 -2.22 -7.57 4.63
N ALA A 43 -3.25 -8.31 5.06
CA ALA A 43 -4.20 -7.82 6.07
C ALA A 43 -3.50 -7.51 7.41
N GLU A 44 -2.44 -8.26 7.72
CA GLU A 44 -1.59 -8.06 8.90
C GLU A 44 -0.82 -6.73 8.90
N HIS A 45 -0.55 -6.16 7.73
CA HIS A 45 0.16 -4.89 7.58
C HIS A 45 -0.78 -3.68 7.68
N LEU A 46 -2.08 -3.90 7.54
CA LEU A 46 -3.08 -2.83 7.47
C LEU A 46 -3.14 -1.98 8.75
N PRO A 47 -3.04 -2.54 9.97
CA PRO A 47 -2.97 -1.74 11.20
C PRO A 47 -1.76 -0.81 11.26
N ALA A 48 -0.69 -1.12 10.52
CA ALA A 48 0.53 -0.33 10.43
C ALA A 48 0.57 0.60 9.18
N ALA A 49 -0.53 0.67 8.43
CA ALA A 49 -0.65 1.49 7.24
C ALA A 49 -1.23 2.87 7.56
N ILE A 50 -0.59 3.89 6.99
CA ILE A 50 -0.96 5.30 7.10
C ILE A 50 -1.36 5.78 5.71
N ILE A 51 -2.53 6.42 5.61
CA ILE A 51 -3.13 6.90 4.36
C ILE A 51 -3.00 8.41 4.28
N ALA A 52 -2.65 8.90 3.10
CA ALA A 52 -2.72 10.31 2.75
C ALA A 52 -3.95 10.57 1.86
N GLU A 53 -4.81 11.49 2.30
CA GLU A 53 -5.99 11.93 1.56
C GLU A 53 -5.81 13.35 1.03
N LEU A 54 -6.14 13.53 -0.24
CA LEU A 54 -6.16 14.81 -0.94
C LEU A 54 -7.49 14.92 -1.68
N ASP A 55 -8.20 16.03 -1.48
CA ASP A 55 -9.49 16.32 -2.13
C ASP A 55 -10.54 15.19 -2.03
N GLY A 56 -10.58 14.52 -0.87
CA GLY A 56 -11.51 13.43 -0.60
C GLY A 56 -11.14 12.08 -1.22
N ALA A 57 -9.96 11.97 -1.84
CA ALA A 57 -9.44 10.73 -2.42
C ALA A 57 -8.13 10.28 -1.75
N ILE A 58 -7.91 8.96 -1.71
CA ILE A 58 -6.63 8.39 -1.27
C ILE A 58 -5.56 8.70 -2.33
N ALA A 59 -4.62 9.56 -1.95
CA ALA A 59 -3.51 10.00 -2.81
C ALA A 59 -2.27 9.10 -2.64
N GLY A 60 -2.09 8.50 -1.46
CA GLY A 60 -0.91 7.72 -1.13
C GLY A 60 -1.08 6.90 0.15
N PHE A 61 -0.19 5.95 0.39
CA PHE A 61 -0.08 5.29 1.68
C PHE A 61 1.37 4.87 1.96
N ALA A 62 1.68 4.64 3.23
CA ALA A 62 2.93 4.03 3.68
C ALA A 62 2.60 2.97 4.73
N THR A 63 3.37 1.88 4.73
CA THR A 63 3.33 0.87 5.79
C THR A 63 4.68 0.89 6.51
N VAL A 64 4.66 1.04 7.84
CA VAL A 64 5.87 1.01 8.66
C VAL A 64 5.80 -0.20 9.58
N LEU A 65 6.53 -1.24 9.24
CA LEU A 65 6.60 -2.45 10.06
C LEU A 65 7.75 -2.34 11.05
N PRO A 66 7.58 -2.80 12.30
CA PRO A 66 8.70 -2.93 13.22
C PRO A 66 9.73 -3.90 12.62
N ARG A 67 10.99 -3.63 12.90
CA ARG A 67 12.08 -4.49 12.46
C ARG A 67 12.16 -5.70 13.38
N ASP A 68 12.18 -6.91 12.82
CA ASP A 68 12.22 -8.16 13.58
C ASP A 68 13.49 -8.32 14.44
N ASP A 69 14.52 -7.48 14.24
CA ASP A 69 15.78 -7.47 14.99
C ASP A 69 15.75 -6.61 16.26
N GLY A 70 14.62 -5.98 16.60
CA GLY A 70 14.46 -5.16 17.80
C GLY A 70 15.19 -3.81 17.74
N GLY A 71 15.72 -3.40 16.58
CA GLY A 71 16.32 -2.08 16.40
C GLY A 71 15.29 -1.04 15.98
N ALA A 72 14.90 -0.18 16.93
CA ALA A 72 14.28 1.12 16.66
C ALA A 72 15.34 2.19 16.38
#